data_AF-A0A535PD09-F1
#
_entry.id   AF-A0A535PD09-F1
#
_cell.length_a   1.000
_cell.length_b   1.000
_cell.length_c   1.000
_cell.angle_alpha   90.00
_cell.angle_beta   90.00
_cell.angle_gamma   90.00
#
_symmetry.space_group_name_H-M   'P 1'
#
loop_
_entity.id
_entity.type
_entity.pdbx_description
1 polymer ?
#
loop_
_entity_poly.entity_id
_entity_poly.type
_entity_poly.pdbx_seq_one_letter_code
_entity_poly.pdbx_strand_id
1 'polypeptide(L)' 'MTNPATFQSVSNLGNTLNSPNFEGGPSISADGLQLYFISDRDITYGGDIWMA' A
#
# COMPACT_ATOMS: atom_id res chain seq x y z
N MET A 1 27.73 -5.64 7.40
CA MET A 1 26.96 -5.73 8.66
C MET A 1 25.50 -5.93 8.28
N THR A 2 25.00 -7.16 8.33
CA THR A 2 23.59 -7.46 8.02
C THR A 2 22.80 -7.33 9.32
N ASN A 3 22.06 -6.24 9.48
CA ASN A 3 20.95 -6.25 10.43
C ASN A 3 19.88 -7.15 9.80
N PRO A 4 19.57 -8.35 10.33
CA PRO A 4 18.43 -9.09 9.85
C PRO A 4 17.21 -8.22 10.19
N ALA A 5 16.53 -7.70 9.17
CA ALA A 5 15.36 -6.86 9.37
C ALA A 5 14.37 -7.63 10.24
N THR A 6 14.29 -7.28 11.52
CA THR A 6 13.27 -7.77 12.41
C THR A 6 11.96 -7.13 11.97
N PHE A 7 10.90 -7.93 11.90
CA PHE A 7 9.58 -7.36 11.66
C PHE A 7 9.28 -6.32 12.74
N GLN A 8 8.91 -5.12 12.30
CA GLN A 8 8.48 -4.04 13.17
C GLN A 8 7.01 -4.22 13.55
N SER A 9 6.58 -3.56 14.62
CA SER A 9 5.15 -3.44 14.94
C SER A 9 4.42 -2.79 13.77
N VAL A 10 3.20 -3.26 13.49
CA VAL A 10 2.35 -2.70 12.43
C VAL A 10 2.09 -1.22 12.73
N SER A 11 2.26 -0.37 11.71
CA SER A 11 1.98 1.06 11.78
C SER A 11 0.89 1.41 10.77
N ASN A 12 -0.13 2.13 11.21
CA ASN A 12 -1.13 2.71 10.31
C ASN A 12 -0.53 3.97 9.64
N LEU A 13 -0.59 4.05 8.32
CA LEU A 13 -0.01 5.11 7.50
C LEU A 13 -1.06 6.15 7.04
N GLY A 14 -2.23 6.15 7.67
CA GLY A 14 -3.35 7.03 7.36
C GLY A 14 -4.23 6.53 6.23
N ASN A 15 -5.39 7.19 6.05
CA ASN A 15 -6.44 6.76 5.13
C ASN A 15 -6.05 6.70 3.65
N THR A 16 -4.93 7.32 3.26
CA THR A 16 -4.39 7.21 1.90
C THR A 16 -4.02 5.75 1.56
N LEU A 17 -3.46 5.03 2.54
CA LEU A 17 -2.98 3.64 2.40
C LEU A 17 -3.79 2.62 3.19
N ASN A 18 -4.34 3.01 4.35
CA ASN A 18 -5.15 2.16 5.20
C ASN A 18 -6.60 2.66 5.21
N SER A 19 -7.29 2.54 4.08
CA SER A 19 -8.71 2.87 4.00
C SER A 19 -9.57 1.71 4.57
N PRO A 20 -10.89 1.91 4.73
CA PRO A 20 -11.79 0.83 5.12
C PRO A 20 -12.03 -0.22 4.02
N ASN A 21 -11.52 0.00 2.81
CA ASN A 21 -11.77 -0.84 1.65
C ASN A 21 -10.61 -1.83 1.45
N PHE A 22 -10.67 -2.66 0.40
CA PHE A 22 -9.56 -3.54 0.05
C PHE A 22 -8.35 -2.73 -0.44
N GLU A 23 -7.17 -3.08 0.06
CA GLU A 23 -5.88 -2.71 -0.52
C GLU A 23 -5.00 -3.94 -0.70
N GLY A 24 -4.41 -4.11 -1.90
CA GLY A 24 -3.57 -5.26 -2.19
C GLY A 24 -2.59 -5.07 -3.34
N GLY A 25 -1.64 -5.99 -3.48
CA GLY A 25 -0.66 -5.99 -4.56
C GLY A 25 0.24 -4.74 -4.64
N PRO A 26 0.92 -4.34 -3.55
CA PRO A 26 1.77 -3.15 -3.55
C PRO A 26 2.98 -3.29 -4.48
N SER A 27 3.33 -2.19 -5.17
CA SER A 27 4.52 -2.05 -6.00
C SER A 27 5.12 -0.66 -5.82
N ILE A 28 6.40 -0.59 -5.48
CA ILE A 28 7.13 0.67 -5.28
C ILE A 28 7.80 1.07 -6.61
N SER A 29 7.70 2.35 -6.98
CA SER A 29 8.39 2.90 -8.15
C SER A 29 9.91 2.77 -8.03
N ALA A 30 10.61 2.79 -9.18
CA ALA A 30 12.07 2.63 -9.21
C ALA A 30 12.83 3.71 -8.42
N ASP A 31 12.28 4.91 -8.29
CA ASP A 31 12.83 6.01 -7.50
C ASP A 31 12.47 5.94 -6.01
N GLY A 32 11.60 5.00 -5.60
CA GLY A 32 11.16 4.83 -4.23
C GLY A 32 10.16 5.88 -3.73
N LEU A 33 9.63 6.72 -4.63
CA LEU A 33 8.79 7.87 -4.25
C LEU A 33 7.28 7.62 -4.36
N GLN A 34 6.87 6.57 -5.04
CA GLN A 34 5.46 6.28 -5.30
C GLN A 34 5.14 4.83 -4.96
N LEU A 35 4.00 4.60 -4.32
CA LEU A 35 3.44 3.28 -4.08
C LEU A 35 2.18 3.09 -4.94
N TYR A 36 2.22 2.08 -5.80
CA TYR A 36 1.08 1.63 -6.60
C TYR A 36 0.45 0.40 -5.96
N PHE A 37 -0.88 0.33 -5.91
CA PHE A 37 -1.61 -0.78 -5.31
C PHE A 37 -3.04 -0.86 -5.85
N ILE A 38 -3.70 -1.99 -5.65
CA ILE A 38 -5.10 -2.20 -6.03
C ILE A 38 -5.98 -1.68 -4.90
N SER A 39 -7.00 -0.87 -5.20
CA SER A 39 -8.05 -0.51 -4.23
C SER A 39 -9.44 -0.40 -4.88
N ASP A 40 -10.46 -0.80 -4.12
CA ASP A 40 -11.89 -0.75 -4.48
C ASP A 40 -12.62 0.46 -3.85
N ARG A 41 -11.89 1.42 -3.28
CA ARG A 41 -12.45 2.56 -2.54
C ARG A 41 -13.44 3.45 -3.30
N ASP A 42 -13.30 3.56 -4.62
CA ASP A 42 -14.15 4.43 -5.46
C ASP A 42 -15.02 3.65 -6.45
N ILE A 43 -15.06 2.31 -6.35
CA ILE A 43 -15.80 1.46 -7.29
C ILE A 43 -16.59 0.36 -6.60
N THR A 44 -17.71 -0.04 -7.21
CA THR A 44 -18.64 -1.00 -6.59
C THR A 44 -18.35 -2.45 -6.95
N TYR A 45 -17.55 -2.71 -7.99
CA TYR A 45 -17.26 -4.05 -8.50
C TYR A 45 -15.80 -4.17 -8.96
N GLY A 46 -14.94 -4.73 -8.10
CA GLY A 46 -13.51 -4.94 -8.39
C GLY A 46 -12.61 -3.89 -7.76
N GLY A 47 -11.34 -3.82 -8.21
CA GLY A 47 -10.35 -2.81 -7.79
C GLY A 47 -9.74 -2.08 -8.99
N ASP A 48 -9.34 -0.84 -8.80
CA ASP A 48 -8.53 -0.06 -9.77
C ASP A 48 -7.11 0.14 -9.23
N ILE A 49 -6.20 0.65 -10.05
CA ILE A 49 -4.84 0.99 -9.66
C ILE A 49 -4.84 2.38 -8.99
N TRP A 50 -4.32 2.42 -7.77
CA TRP A 50 -4.17 3.61 -6.94
C TRP A 50 -2.69 3.93 -6.74
N MET A 51 -2.41 5.22 -6.51
CA MET A 51 -1.10 5.76 -6.17
C MET A 51 -1.16 6.49 -4.83
N ALA A 52 -0.12 6.34 -4.02
CA ALA A 52 0.11 7.07 -2.77
C ALA A 52 1.55 7.56 -2.68
#